data_AF-A0A6A4HPN9-F1
#
_entry.id   AF-A0A6A4HPN9-F1
#
_cell.length_a   1.000
_cell.length_b   1.000
_cell.length_c   1.000
_cell.angle_alpha   90.00
_cell.angle_beta   90.00
_cell.angle_gamma   90.00
#
_symmetry.space_group_name_H-M   'P 1'
#
loop_
_entity.id
_entity.type
_entity.pdbx_description
1 polymer ?
#
loop_
_entity_poly.entity_id
_entity_poly.type
_entity_poly.pdbx_seq_one_letter_code
_entity_poly.pdbx_strand_id
1 'polypeptide(L)'
;MLGFIPAKSDTVVVLLCRQPCAAISKEIQWNAALWAPLIDDRSFLSWLVKPPTETEQLRSRQISFSQINRLEDLWRENANATLEDLEKPGVDDDPLPIILRYEDAYQYQNIFGPLVKIEADYDKRLKESQTQTDIVVRWDLGLNQKRVAWFCLPKLESGEVRLAVGDELRLRYNGELHKAWEGVGHVIKIPNNVSDEVGLELRRTEGVPSDLYTQLCCRLCVEVDQFR
;
A
#
# COMPACT_ATOMS: atom_id res chain seq x y z
N MET A 1 8.68 -1.52 12.91
CA MET A 1 9.13 -2.85 13.40
C MET A 1 9.27 -2.83 14.92
N LEU A 2 8.50 -3.67 15.62
CA LEU A 2 8.53 -3.82 17.09
C LEU A 2 9.52 -4.89 17.52
N GLY A 3 10.10 -4.71 18.71
CA GLY A 3 11.02 -5.63 19.35
C GLY A 3 11.07 -5.41 20.85
N PHE A 4 11.99 -6.08 21.52
CA PHE A 4 12.21 -5.93 22.96
C PHE A 4 13.70 -5.71 23.29
N ILE A 5 13.95 -5.10 24.44
CA ILE A 5 15.28 -5.02 25.07
C ILE A 5 15.13 -5.56 26.51
N PRO A 6 16.01 -6.49 26.95
CA PRO A 6 16.03 -6.93 28.34
C PRO A 6 16.56 -5.82 29.27
N ALA A 7 15.90 -5.60 30.40
CA ALA A 7 16.42 -4.72 31.44
C ALA A 7 17.59 -5.41 32.17
N LYS A 8 18.43 -4.61 32.87
CA LYS A 8 19.58 -5.12 33.65
C LYS A 8 19.19 -6.13 34.75
N SER A 9 17.92 -6.16 35.14
CA SER A 9 17.32 -7.22 35.96
C SER A 9 16.51 -8.14 35.05
N ASP A 10 16.87 -9.44 35.01
CA ASP A 10 16.39 -10.47 34.07
C ASP A 10 14.87 -10.73 34.05
N THR A 11 14.08 -9.96 34.81
CA THR A 11 12.63 -10.15 34.97
C THR A 11 11.79 -9.13 34.21
N VAL A 12 12.40 -8.08 33.63
CA VAL A 12 11.67 -7.01 32.93
C VAL A 12 12.18 -6.86 31.50
N VAL A 13 11.26 -6.91 30.55
CA VAL A 13 11.51 -6.57 29.15
C VAL A 13 10.75 -5.30 28.78
N VAL A 14 11.33 -4.47 27.92
CA VAL A 14 10.66 -3.29 27.37
C VAL A 14 10.36 -3.53 25.91
N LEU A 15 9.13 -3.24 25.49
CA LEU A 15 8.72 -3.29 24.08
C LEU A 15 8.93 -1.92 23.43
N LEU A 16 9.66 -1.90 22.31
CA LEU A 16 9.92 -0.65 21.59
C LEU A 16 10.20 -0.89 20.10
N CYS A 17 10.01 0.16 19.31
CA CYS A 17 10.31 0.14 17.89
C CYS A 17 11.82 0.11 17.61
N ARG A 18 12.26 -0.60 16.56
CA ARG A 18 13.69 -0.68 16.18
C ARG A 18 14.28 0.69 15.86
N GLN A 19 13.53 1.51 15.14
CA GLN A 19 13.86 2.89 14.79
C GLN A 19 12.58 3.71 14.88
N PRO A 20 12.61 4.91 15.47
CA PRO A 20 13.75 5.54 16.13
C PRO A 20 13.97 5.12 17.61
N CYS A 21 13.01 4.41 18.21
CA CYS A 21 12.93 4.24 19.67
C CYS A 21 14.19 3.61 20.30
N ALA A 22 14.75 2.56 19.70
CA ALA A 22 15.95 1.89 20.23
C ALA A 22 17.22 2.73 20.04
N ALA A 23 17.22 3.69 19.12
CA ALA A 23 18.39 4.48 18.75
C ALA A 23 18.46 5.85 19.44
N ILE A 24 17.33 6.44 19.83
CA ILE A 24 17.26 7.84 20.29
C ILE A 24 17.40 8.00 21.82
N SER A 25 17.49 6.91 22.59
CA SER A 25 17.44 7.00 24.06
C SER A 25 18.67 7.67 24.69
N LYS A 26 18.62 9.01 24.83
CA LYS A 26 19.63 9.82 25.52
C LYS A 26 19.45 9.85 27.04
N GLU A 27 18.25 9.57 27.55
CA GLU A 27 17.90 9.66 28.98
C GLU A 27 17.92 8.31 29.70
N ILE A 28 17.73 7.21 28.97
CA ILE A 28 17.78 5.86 29.52
C ILE A 28 18.86 5.08 28.76
N GLN A 29 19.87 4.56 29.46
CA GLN A 29 20.94 3.75 28.87
C GLN A 29 20.43 2.36 28.46
N TRP A 30 19.53 2.30 27.47
CA TRP A 30 19.19 1.05 26.80
C TRP A 30 20.38 0.65 25.93
N ASN A 31 20.86 -0.58 26.07
CA ASN A 31 21.84 -1.10 25.15
C ASN A 31 21.12 -1.51 23.86
N ALA A 32 21.14 -0.63 22.86
CA ALA A 32 20.51 -0.87 21.55
C ALA A 32 21.00 -2.16 20.87
N ALA A 33 22.21 -2.64 21.20
CA ALA A 33 22.74 -3.90 20.67
C ALA A 33 21.99 -5.15 21.20
N LEU A 34 21.24 -5.02 22.30
CA LEU A 34 20.44 -6.11 22.86
C LEU A 34 19.00 -6.14 22.31
N TRP A 35 18.68 -5.28 21.34
CA TRP A 35 17.35 -5.28 20.72
C TRP A 35 17.14 -6.56 19.91
N ALA A 36 16.00 -7.22 20.12
CA ALA A 36 15.57 -8.39 19.37
C ALA A 36 14.12 -8.23 18.86
N PRO A 37 13.78 -8.75 17.67
CA PRO A 37 12.43 -8.66 17.12
C PRO A 37 11.43 -9.51 17.91
N LEU A 38 10.15 -9.13 17.87
CA LEU A 38 9.06 -9.96 18.44
C LEU A 38 8.64 -11.14 17.57
N ILE A 39 9.01 -11.09 16.29
CA ILE A 39 8.77 -12.15 15.32
C ILE A 39 10.12 -12.77 15.00
N ASP A 40 10.23 -14.07 15.26
CA ASP A 40 11.39 -14.89 14.94
C ASP A 40 10.92 -16.15 14.20
N ASP A 41 11.64 -16.51 13.15
CA ASP A 41 11.30 -17.63 12.25
C ASP A 41 9.80 -17.67 11.84
N ARG A 42 9.27 -16.52 11.38
CA ARG A 42 7.86 -16.34 10.95
C ARG A 42 6.80 -16.61 12.04
N SER A 43 7.18 -16.61 13.30
CA SER A 43 6.27 -16.81 14.45
C SER A 43 6.54 -15.80 15.57
N PHE A 44 5.61 -15.63 16.49
CA PHE A 44 5.85 -14.83 17.70
C PHE A 44 6.76 -15.59 18.67
N LEU A 45 7.55 -14.85 19.46
CA LEU A 45 8.34 -15.43 20.55
C LEU A 45 7.46 -16.24 21.51
N SER A 46 7.91 -17.44 21.90
CA SER A 46 7.13 -18.40 22.69
C SER A 46 6.73 -17.93 24.08
N TRP A 47 7.49 -17.01 24.67
CA TRP A 47 7.16 -16.37 25.95
C TRP A 47 6.07 -15.30 25.80
N LEU A 48 5.89 -14.73 24.60
CA LEU A 48 4.87 -13.74 24.29
C LEU A 48 3.57 -14.43 23.85
N VAL A 49 3.68 -15.41 22.95
CA VAL A 49 2.57 -16.23 22.47
C VAL A 49 3.01 -17.69 22.52
N LYS A 50 2.38 -18.48 23.40
CA LYS A 50 2.71 -19.91 23.52
C LYS A 50 2.34 -20.63 22.22
N PRO A 51 3.28 -21.35 21.57
CA PRO A 51 2.92 -22.16 20.42
C PRO A 51 2.00 -23.32 20.86
N PRO A 52 1.01 -23.69 20.04
CA PRO A 52 0.15 -24.83 20.33
C PRO A 52 0.97 -26.12 20.37
N THR A 53 0.61 -27.02 21.29
CA THR A 53 1.20 -28.35 21.40
C THR A 53 0.86 -29.22 20.19
N GLU A 54 1.63 -30.28 19.95
CA GLU A 54 1.35 -31.23 18.86
C GLU A 54 -0.08 -31.80 18.92
N THR A 55 -0.58 -32.08 20.13
CA THR A 55 -1.95 -32.60 20.29
C THR A 55 -3.04 -31.59 19.96
N GLU A 56 -2.77 -30.29 20.14
CA GLU A 56 -3.67 -29.21 19.76
C GLU A 56 -3.63 -28.98 18.25
N GLN A 57 -2.44 -29.04 17.65
CA GLN A 57 -2.25 -28.95 16.20
C GLN A 57 -2.90 -30.11 15.44
N LEU A 58 -2.85 -31.33 15.98
CA LEU A 58 -3.51 -32.50 15.37
C LEU A 58 -5.04 -32.43 15.48
N ARG A 59 -5.57 -31.77 16.52
CA ARG A 59 -7.00 -31.59 16.74
C ARG A 59 -7.57 -30.38 16.00
N SER A 60 -6.72 -29.47 15.52
CA SER A 60 -7.16 -28.31 14.75
C SER A 60 -7.55 -28.70 13.33
N ARG A 61 -8.32 -27.83 12.68
CA ARG A 61 -8.67 -28.00 11.26
C ARG A 61 -7.39 -27.90 10.42
N GLN A 62 -7.09 -28.95 9.69
CA GLN A 62 -5.96 -28.97 8.77
C GLN A 62 -6.28 -28.10 7.56
N ILE A 63 -5.53 -27.02 7.39
CA ILE A 63 -5.68 -26.06 6.30
C ILE A 63 -4.39 -26.05 5.47
N SER A 64 -4.52 -26.15 4.15
CA SER A 64 -3.38 -26.07 3.24
C SER A 64 -2.96 -24.64 2.97
N PHE A 65 -1.72 -24.45 2.49
CA PHE A 65 -1.25 -23.13 2.05
C PHE A 65 -2.13 -22.52 0.93
N SER A 66 -2.62 -23.35 0.00
CA SER A 66 -3.53 -22.89 -1.06
C SER A 66 -4.88 -22.42 -0.50
N GLN A 67 -5.43 -23.12 0.49
CA GLN A 67 -6.66 -22.71 1.18
C GLN A 67 -6.47 -21.41 1.96
N ILE A 68 -5.32 -21.21 2.61
CA ILE A 68 -5.00 -19.95 3.30
C ILE A 68 -5.03 -18.79 2.31
N ASN A 69 -4.32 -18.90 1.17
CA ASN A 69 -4.25 -17.81 0.19
C ASN A 69 -5.64 -17.48 -0.39
N ARG A 70 -6.40 -18.49 -0.78
CA ARG A 70 -7.75 -18.29 -1.33
C ARG A 70 -8.69 -17.64 -0.29
N LEU A 71 -8.58 -18.03 0.98
CA LEU A 71 -9.39 -17.45 2.06
C LEU A 71 -9.00 -15.99 2.36
N GLU A 72 -7.71 -15.68 2.41
CA GLU A 72 -7.20 -14.31 2.55
C GLU A 72 -7.67 -13.40 1.41
N ASP A 73 -7.73 -13.93 0.17
CA ASP A 73 -8.23 -13.19 -0.98
C ASP A 73 -9.75 -12.96 -0.89
N LEU A 74 -10.53 -13.96 -0.45
CA LEU A 74 -11.97 -13.78 -0.19
C LEU A 74 -12.24 -12.76 0.91
N TRP A 75 -11.41 -12.71 1.96
CA TRP A 75 -11.56 -11.75 3.06
C TRP A 75 -11.37 -10.30 2.65
N ARG A 76 -10.74 -10.02 1.50
CA ARG A 76 -10.67 -8.66 0.95
C ARG A 76 -12.05 -8.09 0.59
N GLU A 77 -12.98 -8.95 0.20
CA GLU A 77 -14.33 -8.57 -0.24
C GLU A 77 -15.40 -8.92 0.79
N ASN A 78 -15.19 -10.02 1.53
CA ASN A 78 -16.10 -10.49 2.57
C ASN A 78 -15.32 -10.96 3.80
N ALA A 79 -15.18 -10.08 4.80
CA ALA A 79 -14.49 -10.38 6.05
C ALA A 79 -15.10 -11.56 6.86
N ASN A 80 -16.33 -11.97 6.56
CA ASN A 80 -17.00 -13.11 7.21
C ASN A 80 -16.89 -14.42 6.41
N ALA A 81 -16.11 -14.45 5.33
CA ALA A 81 -15.91 -15.68 4.55
C ALA A 81 -15.30 -16.79 5.41
N THR A 82 -15.72 -18.01 5.15
CA THR A 82 -15.28 -19.23 5.83
C THR A 82 -14.65 -20.18 4.83
N LEU A 83 -14.00 -21.22 5.32
CA LEU A 83 -13.42 -22.26 4.46
C LEU A 83 -14.48 -23.02 3.64
N GLU A 84 -15.75 -23.03 4.06
CA GLU A 84 -16.86 -23.64 3.29
C GLU A 84 -17.19 -22.82 2.04
N ASP A 85 -16.91 -21.51 2.06
CA ASP A 85 -17.12 -20.64 0.89
C ASP A 85 -16.12 -20.93 -0.24
N LEU A 86 -14.98 -21.54 0.07
CA LEU A 86 -14.01 -22.01 -0.93
C LEU A 86 -14.54 -23.19 -1.77
N GLU A 87 -15.52 -23.93 -1.26
CA GLU A 87 -16.09 -25.11 -1.93
C GLU A 87 -17.27 -24.74 -2.86
N LYS A 88 -17.66 -23.46 -2.91
CA LYS A 88 -18.76 -22.99 -3.75
C LYS A 88 -18.36 -23.00 -5.24
N PRO A 89 -19.20 -23.55 -6.12
CA PRO A 89 -18.94 -23.54 -7.55
C PRO A 89 -18.88 -22.09 -8.09
N GLY A 90 -17.83 -21.78 -8.84
CA GLY A 90 -17.55 -20.45 -9.39
C GLY A 90 -16.43 -19.67 -8.68
N VAL A 91 -15.89 -20.19 -7.57
CA VAL A 91 -14.69 -19.63 -6.88
C VAL A 91 -13.38 -20.19 -7.49
N ASP A 92 -13.49 -21.17 -8.38
CA ASP A 92 -12.37 -21.99 -8.88
C ASP A 92 -12.31 -21.99 -10.41
N ASP A 93 -12.02 -20.84 -11.02
CA ASP A 93 -11.50 -20.78 -12.39
C ASP A 93 -10.06 -20.24 -12.31
N ASP A 94 -9.17 -21.07 -11.77
CA ASP A 94 -7.74 -20.84 -11.97
C ASP A 94 -7.48 -20.81 -13.49
N PRO A 95 -6.78 -19.78 -14.01
CA PRO A 95 -6.59 -19.60 -15.43
C PRO A 95 -5.84 -20.80 -16.03
N LEU A 96 -6.21 -21.18 -17.25
CA LEU A 96 -5.56 -22.27 -17.97
C LEU A 96 -4.04 -22.03 -18.09
N PRO A 97 -3.20 -23.08 -17.94
CA PRO A 97 -1.77 -22.93 -18.07
C PRO A 97 -1.37 -22.55 -19.50
N ILE A 98 -0.32 -21.74 -19.62
CA ILE A 98 0.23 -21.32 -20.91
C ILE A 98 0.84 -22.54 -21.62
N ILE A 99 0.54 -22.69 -22.90
CA ILE A 99 1.04 -23.77 -23.76
C ILE A 99 1.96 -23.22 -24.87
N LEU A 100 2.81 -24.07 -25.44
CA LEU A 100 3.78 -23.68 -26.47
C LEU A 100 3.18 -23.55 -27.88
N ARG A 101 2.06 -24.21 -28.15
CA ARG A 101 1.39 -24.22 -29.46
C ARG A 101 -0.11 -24.09 -29.26
N TYR A 102 -0.72 -23.18 -30.01
CA TYR A 102 -2.16 -22.91 -29.99
C TYR A 102 -2.79 -23.38 -31.31
N GLU A 103 -4.01 -23.90 -31.24
CA GLU A 103 -4.79 -24.33 -32.40
C GLU A 103 -5.21 -23.13 -33.25
N ASP A 104 -5.62 -22.04 -32.61
CA ASP A 104 -6.02 -20.79 -33.26
C ASP A 104 -5.85 -19.57 -32.31
N ALA A 105 -6.21 -18.39 -32.82
CA ALA A 105 -6.15 -17.15 -32.07
C ALA A 105 -7.21 -17.06 -30.94
N TYR A 106 -8.31 -17.80 -31.05
CA TYR A 106 -9.34 -17.83 -30.01
C TYR A 106 -8.85 -18.61 -28.79
N GLN A 107 -8.19 -19.75 -28.99
CA GLN A 107 -7.56 -20.50 -27.91
C GLN A 107 -6.48 -19.66 -27.21
N TYR A 108 -5.66 -18.92 -27.98
CA TYR A 108 -4.69 -17.98 -27.42
C TYR A 108 -5.37 -16.91 -26.56
N GLN A 109 -6.42 -16.27 -27.07
CA GLN A 109 -7.18 -15.25 -26.34
C GLN A 109 -7.83 -15.82 -25.07
N ASN A 110 -8.39 -17.02 -25.12
CA ASN A 110 -9.06 -17.64 -23.99
C ASN A 110 -8.08 -18.01 -22.86
N ILE A 111 -6.82 -18.31 -23.18
CA ILE A 111 -5.76 -18.60 -22.20
C ILE A 111 -5.14 -17.29 -21.66
N PHE A 112 -4.75 -16.36 -22.54
CA PHE A 112 -4.08 -15.12 -22.11
C PHE A 112 -5.04 -14.05 -21.57
N GLY A 113 -6.28 -14.01 -22.05
CA GLY A 113 -7.27 -13.01 -21.65
C GLY A 113 -7.50 -12.95 -20.14
N PRO A 114 -7.79 -14.09 -19.48
CA PRO A 114 -7.90 -14.15 -18.02
C PRO A 114 -6.62 -13.71 -17.30
N LEU A 115 -5.43 -14.10 -17.79
CA LEU A 115 -4.15 -13.72 -17.19
C LEU A 115 -3.93 -12.21 -17.23
N VAL A 116 -4.18 -11.59 -18.38
CA VAL A 116 -4.10 -10.12 -18.53
C VAL A 116 -5.12 -9.43 -17.65
N LYS A 117 -6.34 -9.99 -17.53
CA LYS A 117 -7.36 -9.45 -16.65
C LYS A 117 -6.94 -9.52 -15.17
N ILE A 118 -6.38 -10.64 -14.71
CA ILE A 118 -5.90 -10.81 -13.34
C ILE A 118 -4.79 -9.78 -13.04
N GLU A 119 -3.85 -9.59 -13.96
CA GLU A 119 -2.79 -8.58 -13.79
C GLU A 119 -3.37 -7.16 -13.77
N ALA A 120 -4.31 -6.84 -14.67
CA ALA A 120 -4.96 -5.53 -14.70
C ALA A 120 -5.78 -5.26 -13.43
N ASP A 121 -6.50 -6.25 -12.91
CA ASP A 121 -7.26 -6.15 -11.66
C ASP A 121 -6.32 -6.03 -10.46
N TYR A 122 -5.19 -6.75 -10.44
CA TYR A 122 -4.16 -6.62 -9.41
C TYR A 122 -3.51 -5.23 -9.42
N ASP A 123 -3.10 -4.75 -10.59
CA ASP A 123 -2.49 -3.41 -10.77
C ASP A 123 -3.48 -2.30 -10.37
N LYS A 124 -4.75 -2.42 -10.77
CA LYS A 124 -5.81 -1.50 -10.36
C LYS A 124 -5.96 -1.45 -8.84
N ARG A 125 -6.08 -2.61 -8.17
CA ARG A 125 -6.21 -2.69 -6.71
C ARG A 125 -4.98 -2.11 -6.00
N LEU A 126 -3.79 -2.40 -6.50
CA LEU A 126 -2.54 -1.88 -5.96
C LEU A 126 -2.51 -0.35 -6.05
N LYS A 127 -2.84 0.22 -7.21
CA LYS A 127 -2.90 1.68 -7.42
C LYS A 127 -3.97 2.35 -6.57
N GLU A 128 -5.17 1.76 -6.46
CA GLU A 128 -6.25 2.28 -5.61
C GLU A 128 -5.82 2.32 -4.13
N SER A 129 -5.08 1.31 -3.66
CA SER A 129 -4.55 1.25 -2.29
C SER A 129 -3.48 2.31 -1.97
N GLN A 130 -2.84 2.86 -3.01
CA GLN A 130 -1.82 3.91 -2.89
C GLN A 130 -2.42 5.31 -2.76
N THR A 131 -3.75 5.44 -2.78
CA THR A 131 -4.45 6.69 -2.45
C THR A 131 -3.91 7.28 -1.14
N GLN A 132 -3.63 8.59 -1.15
CA GLN A 132 -3.19 9.33 0.03
C GLN A 132 -4.20 10.42 0.33
N THR A 133 -4.70 10.41 1.56
CA THR A 133 -5.59 11.45 2.04
C THR A 133 -4.84 12.53 2.77
N ASP A 134 -5.50 13.65 2.92
CA ASP A 134 -5.12 14.75 3.78
C ASP A 134 -3.79 15.43 3.42
N ILE A 135 -3.45 15.46 2.13
CA ILE A 135 -2.23 16.13 1.68
C ILE A 135 -2.44 17.64 1.57
N VAL A 136 -1.39 18.42 1.83
CA VAL A 136 -1.42 19.88 1.73
C VAL A 136 -0.83 20.29 0.39
N VAL A 137 -1.59 21.08 -0.38
CA VAL A 137 -1.18 21.53 -1.72
C VAL A 137 -0.86 23.03 -1.70
N ARG A 138 0.32 23.37 -2.21
CA ARG A 138 0.73 24.74 -2.54
C ARG A 138 0.57 24.96 -4.04
N TRP A 139 -0.24 25.94 -4.42
CA TRP A 139 -0.47 26.28 -5.82
C TRP A 139 0.56 27.27 -6.35
N ASP A 140 0.92 27.10 -7.62
CA ASP A 140 1.84 28.00 -8.34
C ASP A 140 1.43 28.12 -9.81
N LEU A 141 2.00 29.10 -10.51
CA LEU A 141 1.82 29.28 -11.96
C LEU A 141 3.17 29.08 -12.66
N GLY A 142 3.25 28.05 -13.49
CA GLY A 142 4.43 27.79 -14.30
C GLY A 142 4.67 28.90 -15.32
N LEU A 143 5.92 29.03 -15.80
CA LEU A 143 6.28 30.00 -16.84
C LEU A 143 5.49 29.78 -18.14
N ASN A 144 5.02 28.56 -18.38
CA ASN A 144 4.14 28.17 -19.47
C ASN A 144 2.66 28.52 -19.24
N GLN A 145 2.34 29.32 -18.22
CA GLN A 145 0.98 29.71 -17.82
C GLN A 145 0.08 28.55 -17.38
N LYS A 146 0.64 27.38 -17.10
CA LYS A 146 -0.10 26.26 -16.52
C LYS A 146 -0.05 26.28 -15.01
N ARG A 147 -1.10 25.73 -14.40
CA ARG A 147 -1.23 25.61 -12.95
C ARG A 147 -0.38 24.43 -12.45
N VAL A 148 0.42 24.68 -11.42
CA VAL A 148 1.26 23.67 -10.78
C VAL A 148 0.81 23.48 -9.33
N ALA A 149 0.70 22.23 -8.91
CA ALA A 149 0.47 21.83 -7.53
C ALA A 149 1.77 21.28 -6.94
N TRP A 150 2.15 21.77 -5.76
CA TRP A 150 3.28 21.30 -4.99
C TRP A 150 2.79 20.67 -3.68
N PHE A 151 3.20 19.44 -3.38
CA PHE A 151 2.77 18.71 -2.18
C PHE A 151 3.77 17.62 -1.79
N CYS A 152 3.74 17.16 -0.55
CA CYS A 152 4.53 16.02 -0.08
C CYS A 152 3.68 14.74 -0.06
N LEU A 153 4.31 13.59 -0.30
CA LEU A 153 3.68 12.27 -0.27
C LEU A 153 4.39 11.39 0.78
N PRO A 154 3.87 11.27 2.02
CA PRO A 154 4.50 10.46 3.07
C PRO A 154 4.78 9.01 2.66
N LYS A 155 3.89 8.35 1.89
CA LYS A 155 4.13 6.96 1.43
C LYS A 155 5.22 6.84 0.35
N LEU A 156 5.61 7.94 -0.30
CA LEU A 156 6.75 7.96 -1.22
C LEU A 156 8.07 7.92 -0.44
N GLU A 157 8.13 8.60 0.71
CA GLU A 157 9.31 8.59 1.60
C GLU A 157 9.55 7.22 2.25
N SER A 158 8.48 6.46 2.53
CA SER A 158 8.59 5.10 3.07
C SER A 158 8.95 4.04 2.01
N GLY A 159 8.96 4.40 0.72
CA GLY A 159 9.25 3.49 -0.39
C GLY A 159 8.09 2.55 -0.78
N GLU A 160 6.90 2.75 -0.20
CA GLU A 160 5.68 2.00 -0.54
C GLU A 160 5.11 2.37 -1.90
N VAL A 161 5.38 3.61 -2.34
CA VAL A 161 4.97 4.14 -3.65
C VAL A 161 6.23 4.45 -4.47
N ARG A 162 6.19 4.14 -5.77
CA ARG A 162 7.20 4.60 -6.73
C ARG A 162 6.56 5.61 -7.67
N LEU A 163 7.21 6.75 -7.84
CA LEU A 163 6.73 7.84 -8.69
C LEU A 163 7.86 8.30 -9.62
N ALA A 164 7.55 8.49 -10.89
CA ALA A 164 8.45 8.99 -11.91
C ALA A 164 7.94 10.30 -12.53
N VAL A 165 8.86 11.06 -13.14
CA VAL A 165 8.50 12.23 -13.95
C VAL A 165 7.74 11.75 -15.18
N GLY A 166 6.60 12.38 -15.46
CA GLY A 166 5.68 12.01 -16.53
C GLY A 166 4.48 11.18 -16.07
N ASP A 167 4.52 10.59 -14.88
CA ASP A 167 3.37 9.83 -14.35
C ASP A 167 2.14 10.73 -14.21
N GLU A 168 0.98 10.18 -14.56
CA GLU A 168 -0.30 10.85 -14.42
C GLU A 168 -0.82 10.69 -12.99
N LEU A 169 -1.17 11.80 -12.34
CA LEU A 169 -1.85 11.78 -11.04
C LEU A 169 -3.17 12.54 -11.15
N ARG A 170 -4.21 12.03 -10.48
CA ARG A 170 -5.48 12.74 -10.32
C ARG A 170 -5.49 13.48 -9.00
N LEU A 171 -5.78 14.77 -9.06
CA LEU A 171 -6.09 15.58 -7.91
C LEU A 171 -7.60 15.64 -7.63
N ARG A 172 -8.07 15.46 -6.40
CA ARG A 172 -9.47 15.61 -5.98
C ARG A 172 -9.57 16.44 -4.70
N TYR A 173 -10.56 17.31 -4.68
CA TYR A 173 -10.98 18.13 -3.58
C TYR A 173 -12.39 17.71 -3.15
N ASN A 174 -12.53 17.22 -1.92
CA ASN A 174 -13.81 16.80 -1.33
C ASN A 174 -14.07 17.52 0.01
N GLY A 175 -13.53 18.73 0.20
CA GLY A 175 -13.75 19.54 1.41
C GLY A 175 -15.07 20.31 1.38
N GLU A 176 -15.39 20.97 2.50
CA GLU A 176 -16.63 21.75 2.66
C GLU A 176 -16.48 23.23 2.27
N LEU A 177 -15.25 23.72 2.14
CA LEU A 177 -14.93 25.14 1.91
C LEU A 177 -15.08 25.58 0.44
N HIS A 178 -15.24 24.62 -0.48
CA HIS A 178 -15.38 24.88 -1.91
C HIS A 178 -16.21 23.78 -2.56
N LYS A 179 -16.66 24.00 -3.80
CA LYS A 179 -17.30 22.94 -4.57
C LYS A 179 -16.32 21.79 -4.80
N ALA A 180 -16.83 20.56 -4.73
CA ALA A 180 -16.07 19.37 -5.11
C ALA A 180 -15.42 19.59 -6.49
N TRP A 181 -14.13 19.28 -6.57
CA TRP A 181 -13.32 19.52 -7.77
C TRP A 181 -12.39 18.33 -8.01
N GLU A 182 -12.12 18.04 -9.28
CA GLU A 182 -11.08 17.10 -9.66
C GLU A 182 -10.29 17.63 -10.86
N GLY A 183 -9.02 17.28 -10.92
CA GLY A 183 -8.13 17.67 -12.01
C GLY A 183 -6.98 16.71 -12.18
N VAL A 184 -6.70 16.33 -13.41
CA VAL A 184 -5.60 15.42 -13.77
C VAL A 184 -4.37 16.23 -14.16
N GLY A 185 -3.18 15.78 -13.75
CA GLY A 185 -1.90 16.38 -14.12
C GLY A 185 -0.79 15.35 -14.31
N HIS A 186 0.38 15.81 -14.73
CA HIS A 186 1.58 14.97 -14.85
C HIS A 186 2.68 15.45 -13.91
N VAL A 187 3.42 14.49 -13.37
CA VAL A 187 4.55 14.77 -12.48
C VAL A 187 5.66 15.45 -13.28
N ILE A 188 6.06 16.64 -12.83
CA ILE A 188 7.18 17.41 -13.41
C ILE A 188 8.41 17.44 -12.49
N LYS A 189 8.23 17.15 -11.19
CA LYS A 189 9.30 17.02 -10.20
C LYS A 189 8.97 15.93 -9.19
N ILE A 190 9.97 15.12 -8.86
CA ILE A 190 9.96 14.18 -7.73
C ILE A 190 10.84 14.72 -6.58
N PRO A 191 10.66 14.22 -5.34
CA PRO A 191 11.51 14.54 -4.21
C PRO A 191 13.00 14.31 -4.53
N ASN A 192 13.85 15.22 -4.09
CA ASN A 192 15.30 15.14 -4.27
C ASN A 192 16.03 15.81 -3.09
N ASN A 193 17.36 15.88 -3.17
CA ASN A 193 18.21 16.48 -2.14
C ASN A 193 18.01 18.00 -1.90
N VAL A 194 17.15 18.66 -2.68
CA VAL A 194 16.85 20.10 -2.56
C VAL A 194 15.45 20.34 -2.00
N SER A 195 14.49 19.46 -2.29
CA SER A 195 13.09 19.61 -1.87
C SER A 195 12.35 18.29 -1.92
N ASP A 196 11.62 17.99 -0.85
CA ASP A 196 10.77 16.81 -0.68
C ASP A 196 9.38 16.94 -1.35
N GLU A 197 9.12 18.07 -2.02
CA GLU A 197 7.86 18.29 -2.72
C GLU A 197 7.83 17.59 -4.09
N VAL A 198 6.70 16.95 -4.38
CA VAL A 198 6.28 16.52 -5.71
C VAL A 198 5.66 17.73 -6.42
N GLY A 199 6.05 17.94 -7.67
CA GLY A 199 5.45 18.95 -8.55
C GLY A 199 4.55 18.30 -9.58
N LEU A 200 3.28 18.73 -9.64
CA LEU A 200 2.29 18.24 -10.59
C LEU A 200 1.78 19.38 -11.47
N GLU A 201 1.98 19.28 -12.78
CA GLU A 201 1.42 20.21 -13.76
C GLU A 201 0.03 19.74 -14.20
N LEU A 202 -1.01 20.56 -13.95
CA LEU A 202 -2.38 20.22 -14.32
C LEU A 202 -2.62 20.35 -15.83
N ARG A 203 -3.41 19.43 -16.38
CA ARG A 203 -3.87 19.46 -17.78
C ARG A 203 -4.81 20.63 -18.07
N ARG A 204 -5.67 20.97 -17.10
CA ARG A 204 -6.66 22.06 -17.20
C ARG A 204 -6.50 22.98 -16.00
N THR A 205 -6.59 24.28 -16.24
CA THR A 205 -6.43 25.33 -15.23
C THR A 205 -7.77 25.88 -14.73
N GLU A 206 -8.87 25.53 -15.40
CA GLU A 206 -10.22 25.99 -15.07
C GLU A 206 -10.73 25.34 -13.78
N GLY A 207 -11.33 26.15 -12.90
CA GLY A 207 -11.98 25.68 -11.68
C GLY A 207 -11.03 25.21 -10.58
N VAL A 208 -9.71 25.40 -10.74
CA VAL A 208 -8.72 25.04 -9.71
C VAL A 208 -8.95 25.92 -8.48
N PRO A 209 -9.09 25.32 -7.28
CA PRO A 209 -9.29 26.06 -6.05
C PRO A 209 -7.98 26.68 -5.54
N SER A 210 -7.45 27.67 -6.26
CA SER A 210 -6.18 28.33 -5.95
C SER A 210 -6.20 29.21 -4.69
N ASP A 211 -7.39 29.59 -4.23
CA ASP A 211 -7.58 30.54 -3.12
C ASP A 211 -7.67 29.88 -1.74
N LEU A 212 -7.53 28.55 -1.69
CA LEU A 212 -7.60 27.79 -0.45
C LEU A 212 -6.18 27.51 0.07
N TYR A 213 -5.61 28.48 0.78
CA TYR A 213 -4.23 28.41 1.29
C TYR A 213 -4.11 27.64 2.61
N THR A 214 -5.22 27.32 3.27
CA THR A 214 -5.22 26.76 4.63
C THR A 214 -6.35 25.74 4.80
N GLN A 215 -6.01 24.59 5.38
CA GLN A 215 -6.91 23.53 5.87
C GLN A 215 -7.66 22.68 4.84
N LEU A 216 -6.95 22.12 3.87
CA LEU A 216 -7.55 21.11 3.02
C LEU A 216 -6.89 19.78 3.21
N CYS A 217 -7.59 18.96 3.98
CA CYS A 217 -7.62 17.52 3.83
C CYS A 217 -7.81 17.18 2.35
N CYS A 218 -6.74 17.18 1.57
CA CYS A 218 -6.86 16.74 0.21
C CYS A 218 -6.92 15.22 0.24
N ARG A 219 -8.14 14.68 0.24
CA ARG A 219 -8.37 13.28 -0.11
C ARG A 219 -8.01 13.09 -1.57
N LEU A 220 -6.72 12.87 -1.79
CA LEU A 220 -6.11 12.88 -3.09
C LEU A 220 -5.91 11.44 -3.58
N CYS A 221 -6.84 10.98 -4.41
CA CYS A 221 -6.71 9.72 -5.14
C CYS A 221 -5.72 9.89 -6.30
N VAL A 222 -4.46 9.56 -6.04
CA VAL A 222 -3.48 9.35 -7.11
C VAL A 222 -3.80 8.02 -7.80
N GLU A 223 -4.47 8.07 -8.94
CA GLU A 223 -4.60 6.93 -9.87
C GLU A 223 -3.44 7.02 -10.87
N VAL A 224 -2.51 6.05 -10.81
CA VAL A 224 -1.43 5.92 -11.79
C VAL A 224 -2.01 5.23 -13.03
N ASP A 225 -2.62 5.97 -13.94
CA ASP A 225 -3.04 5.39 -15.23
C ASP A 225 -1.80 5.15 -16.11
N GLN A 226 -1.28 3.93 -16.08
CA GLN A 226 -0.31 3.41 -17.07
C GLN A 226 -1.00 2.34 -17.90
N PHE A 227 -2.01 2.70 -18.70
CA PHE A 227 -2.37 1.94 -19.89
C PHE A 227 -2.88 2.88 -20.99
N ARG A 228 -2.04 3.07 -21.99
CA ARG A 228 -2.44 3.25 -23.38
C ARG A 228 -1.73 2.19 -24.22
#